data_AF-A0A9E7ZMT2-F1
#
_entry.id   AF-A0A9E7ZMT2-F1
#
_cell.length_a   1.000
_cell.length_b   1.000
_cell.length_c   1.000
_cell.angle_alpha   90.00
_cell.angle_beta   90.00
_cell.angle_gamma   90.00
#
_symmetry.space_group_name_H-M   'P 1'
#
loop_
_entity.id
_entity.type
_entity.pdbx_description
1 polymer ?
#
loop_
_entity_poly.entity_id
_entity_poly.type
_entity_poly.pdbx_seq_one_letter_code
_entity_poly.pdbx_strand_id
1 'polypeptide(L)'
;MVKIEIAMTEMERKLLYPLTLMARQYLVHLVEDTELDSAAMSAGEHTLLILAEYDLVTLKGGHRIRGNWTDLGRRFLEEAYRAQV
;
A
#
# COMPACT_ATOMS: atom_id res chain seq x y z
N MET A 1 23.78 -8.55 3.31
CA MET A 1 22.70 -7.75 2.69
C MET A 1 22.59 -6.45 3.43
N VAL A 2 22.94 -5.33 2.79
CA VAL A 2 22.73 -3.99 3.35
C VAL A 2 21.25 -3.67 3.16
N LYS A 3 20.49 -3.50 4.26
CA LYS A 3 19.18 -2.86 4.20
C LYS A 3 19.46 -1.37 3.99
N ILE A 4 19.25 -0.88 2.78
CA ILE A 4 19.17 0.55 2.54
C ILE A 4 17.79 0.95 3.06
N GLU A 5 17.73 1.64 4.20
CA GLU A 5 16.49 2.30 4.62
C GLU A 5 16.21 3.41 3.61
N ILE A 6 15.27 3.17 2.71
CA ILE A 6 14.78 4.20 1.80
C ILE A 6 13.90 5.13 2.65
N ALA A 7 14.50 6.18 3.19
CA ALA A 7 13.75 7.23 3.85
C ALA A 7 12.94 7.99 2.79
N MET A 8 11.62 7.79 2.81
CA MET A 8 10.67 8.46 1.90
C MET A 8 10.81 9.98 1.98
N THR A 9 11.09 10.62 0.84
CA THR A 9 11.14 12.07 0.71
C THR A 9 9.75 12.68 0.82
N GLU A 10 9.68 13.99 1.06
CA GLU A 10 8.40 14.72 1.13
C GLU A 10 7.63 14.69 -0.21
N MET A 11 8.35 14.65 -1.34
CA MET A 11 7.73 14.52 -2.66
C MET A 11 7.14 13.12 -2.85
N GLU A 12 7.91 12.07 -2.55
CA GLU A 12 7.43 10.68 -2.62
C GLU A 12 6.23 10.47 -1.70
N ARG A 13 6.26 11.03 -0.49
CA ARG A 13 5.14 11.02 0.45
C ARG A 13 3.86 11.57 -0.17
N LYS A 14 3.93 12.75 -0.78
CA LYS A 14 2.77 13.37 -1.44
C LYS A 14 2.27 12.56 -2.64
N LEU A 15 3.17 11.95 -3.40
CA LEU A 15 2.82 11.11 -4.55
C LEU A 15 2.24 9.74 -4.13
N LEU A 16 2.61 9.23 -2.95
CA LEU A 16 2.11 7.96 -2.41
C LEU A 16 0.73 8.07 -1.78
N TYR A 17 0.27 9.26 -1.33
CA TYR A 17 -1.07 9.42 -0.76
C TYR A 17 -2.20 9.00 -1.73
N PRO A 18 -2.25 9.45 -3.00
CA PRO A 18 -3.27 8.99 -3.94
C PRO A 18 -3.22 7.47 -4.18
N LEU A 19 -2.02 6.90 -4.30
CA LEU A 19 -1.83 5.46 -4.50
C LEU A 19 -2.34 4.65 -3.30
N THR A 20 -2.07 5.11 -2.09
CA THR A 20 -2.53 4.51 -0.84
C THR A 20 -4.05 4.52 -0.73
N LEU A 21 -4.67 5.65 -1.08
CA LEU A 21 -6.13 5.81 -1.05
C LEU A 21 -6.83 4.98 -2.13
N MET A 22 -6.24 4.88 -3.32
CA MET A 22 -6.71 3.98 -4.36
C MET A 22 -6.57 2.52 -3.93
N ALA A 23 -5.44 2.12 -3.32
CA ALA A 23 -5.23 0.77 -2.82
C ALA A 23 -6.28 0.35 -1.78
N ARG A 24 -6.76 1.27 -0.94
CA ARG A 24 -7.86 0.99 0.00
C ARG A 24 -9.16 0.56 -0.66
N GLN A 25 -9.43 0.96 -1.90
CA GLN A 25 -10.62 0.51 -2.63
C GLN A 25 -10.60 -1.01 -2.91
N TYR A 26 -9.44 -1.63 -2.79
CA TYR A 26 -9.19 -3.04 -3.03
C TYR A 26 -9.21 -3.90 -1.75
N LEU A 27 -9.75 -3.35 -0.66
CA LEU A 27 -9.87 -4.07 0.61
C LEU A 27 -10.85 -5.24 0.47
N VAL A 28 -10.41 -6.43 0.85
CA VAL A 28 -11.25 -7.63 0.82
C VAL A 28 -12.14 -7.64 2.05
N HIS A 29 -13.41 -7.25 1.93
CA HIS A 29 -14.36 -7.15 3.05
C HIS A 29 -14.78 -8.49 3.73
N LEU A 30 -14.22 -9.63 3.31
CA LEU A 30 -14.56 -10.97 3.84
C LEU A 30 -13.43 -11.61 4.66
N VAL A 31 -12.21 -11.08 4.56
CA VAL A 31 -11.04 -11.46 5.34
C VAL A 31 -10.67 -10.19 6.09
N GLU A 32 -10.51 -10.23 7.42
CA GLU A 32 -10.18 -9.08 8.29
C GLU A 32 -9.68 -7.85 7.52
N ASP A 33 -10.34 -6.67 7.68
CA ASP A 33 -10.12 -5.36 6.99
C ASP A 33 -8.64 -4.89 6.92
N THR A 34 -7.80 -5.71 6.33
CA THR A 34 -6.35 -5.71 6.38
C THR A 34 -5.77 -6.31 5.11
N GLU A 35 -6.49 -7.24 4.45
CA GLU A 35 -6.07 -7.84 3.18
C GLU A 35 -6.50 -7.00 1.98
N LEU A 36 -5.53 -6.75 1.10
CA LEU A 36 -5.66 -6.09 -0.19
C LEU A 36 -5.57 -7.13 -1.31
N ASP A 37 -6.53 -7.13 -2.23
CA ASP A 37 -6.51 -7.96 -3.44
C ASP A 37 -6.52 -7.04 -4.67
N SER A 38 -5.51 -7.13 -5.53
CA SER A 38 -5.34 -6.26 -6.70
C SER A 38 -6.38 -6.48 -7.82
N ALA A 39 -7.67 -6.55 -7.50
CA ALA A 39 -8.78 -6.91 -8.39
C ALA A 39 -8.84 -6.10 -9.71
N ALA A 40 -8.02 -5.06 -9.87
CA ALA A 40 -7.70 -4.39 -11.12
C ALA A 40 -6.37 -4.89 -11.74
N MET A 41 -6.47 -5.49 -12.94
CA MET A 41 -5.35 -5.82 -13.84
C MET A 41 -4.24 -4.76 -13.83
N SER A 42 -2.97 -5.20 -13.74
CA SER A 42 -1.68 -4.47 -13.77
C SER A 42 -1.53 -3.22 -12.90
N ALA A 43 -2.46 -2.26 -12.89
CA ALA A 43 -2.39 -1.05 -12.09
C ALA A 43 -2.51 -1.32 -10.58
N GLY A 44 -3.43 -2.20 -10.17
CA GLY A 44 -3.54 -2.61 -8.77
C GLY A 44 -2.30 -3.39 -8.30
N GLU A 45 -1.78 -4.24 -9.17
CA GLU A 45 -0.57 -5.03 -8.93
C GLU A 45 0.67 -4.13 -8.75
N HIS A 46 0.90 -3.19 -9.67
CA HIS A 46 2.00 -2.23 -9.56
C HIS A 46 1.87 -1.34 -8.32
N THR A 47 0.64 -0.97 -7.93
CA THR A 47 0.42 -0.18 -6.71
C THR A 47 0.86 -0.96 -5.48
N LEU A 48 0.47 -2.23 -5.35
CA LEU A 48 0.89 -3.05 -4.20
C LEU A 48 2.41 -3.24 -4.16
N LEU A 49 3.04 -3.42 -5.33
CA LEU A 49 4.51 -3.51 -5.44
C LEU A 49 5.20 -2.23 -4.96
N ILE A 50 4.76 -1.06 -5.44
CA ILE A 50 5.31 0.23 -5.01
C ILE A 50 5.10 0.43 -3.51
N LEU A 51 3.90 0.18 -2.98
CA LEU A 51 3.64 0.34 -1.55
C LEU A 51 4.48 -0.61 -0.69
N ALA A 52 4.83 -1.79 -1.20
CA ALA A 52 5.71 -2.74 -0.53
C ALA A 52 7.17 -2.28 -0.50
N GLU A 53 7.66 -1.55 -1.53
CA GLU A 53 9.00 -0.96 -1.52
C GLU A 53 9.21 0.05 -0.39
N TYR A 54 8.12 0.65 0.12
CA TYR A 54 8.10 1.59 1.23
C TYR A 54 7.64 0.95 2.56
N ASP A 55 7.61 -0.38 2.66
CA ASP A 55 7.17 -1.13 3.84
C ASP A 55 5.73 -0.78 4.29
N LEU A 56 4.89 -0.24 3.42
CA LEU A 56 3.49 0.11 3.72
C LEU A 56 2.57 -1.12 3.59
N VAL A 57 2.95 -2.07 2.74
CA VAL A 57 2.21 -3.30 2.50
C VAL A 57 3.17 -4.49 2.51
N THR A 58 2.81 -5.57 3.20
CA THR A 58 3.48 -6.86 3.06
C THR A 58 2.81 -7.66 1.96
N LEU A 59 3.55 -8.06 0.93
CA LEU A 59 3.00 -8.87 -0.17
C LEU A 59 2.76 -10.32 0.26
N LYS A 60 1.70 -10.92 -0.26
CA LYS A 60 1.39 -12.35 -0.16
C LYS A 60 1.54 -12.99 -1.55
N GLY A 61 2.13 -14.18 -1.59
CA GLY A 61 2.29 -14.96 -2.82
C GLY A 61 1.02 -15.73 -3.21
N GLY A 62 0.96 -16.17 -4.48
CA GLY A 62 -0.15 -16.96 -5.03
C GLY A 62 -0.38 -16.71 -6.52
N HIS A 63 -1.55 -17.10 -7.03
CA HIS A 63 -1.95 -16.87 -8.43
C HIS A 63 -2.26 -15.39 -8.75
N ARG A 64 -2.31 -14.50 -7.73
CA ARG A 64 -2.56 -13.06 -7.83
C ARG A 64 -1.69 -12.33 -6.82
N ILE A 65 -1.34 -11.07 -7.11
CA ILE A 65 -0.64 -10.22 -6.12
C ILE A 65 -1.65 -9.75 -5.09
N ARG A 66 -1.36 -10.05 -3.82
CA ARG A 66 -2.13 -9.60 -2.66
C ARG A 66 -1.19 -9.01 -1.63
N GLY A 67 -1.74 -8.34 -0.64
CA GLY A 67 -0.93 -7.88 0.48
C GLY A 67 -1.75 -7.57 1.73
N ASN A 68 -1.06 -7.29 2.82
CA ASN A 68 -1.65 -6.76 4.03
C ASN A 68 -1.06 -5.39 4.34
N TRP A 69 -1.87 -4.47 4.87
CA TRP A 69 -1.33 -3.26 5.48
C TRP A 69 -0.38 -3.60 6.63
N THR A 70 0.80 -2.98 6.63
CA THR A 70 1.66 -2.94 7.82
C THR A 70 1.15 -1.89 8.80
N ASP A 71 1.70 -1.87 10.02
CA ASP A 71 1.38 -0.80 10.98
C ASP A 71 1.79 0.59 10.44
N LEU A 72 2.91 0.65 9.71
CA LEU A 72 3.34 1.88 9.03
C LEU A 72 2.33 2.27 7.94
N GLY A 73 1.90 1.31 7.12
CA GLY A 73 0.90 1.52 6.08
C GLY A 73 -0.44 2.04 6.60
N ARG A 74 -0.91 1.52 7.74
CA ARG A 74 -2.15 2.01 8.37
C ARG A 74 -2.04 3.47 8.82
N ARG A 75 -0.94 3.84 9.48
CA ARG A 75 -0.68 5.24 9.87
C ARG A 75 -0.57 6.14 8.65
N PHE A 76 0.12 5.68 7.61
CA PHE A 76 0.28 6.41 6.36
C PHE A 76 -1.06 6.62 5.63
N LEU A 77 -1.94 5.62 5.65
CA LEU A 77 -3.30 5.72 5.12
C LEU A 77 -4.14 6.75 5.90
N GLU A 78 -4.03 6.80 7.23
CA GLU A 78 -4.68 7.84 8.04
C GLU A 78 -4.13 9.24 7.73
N GLU A 79 -2.82 9.38 7.54
CA GLU A 79 -2.19 10.63 7.10
C GLU A 79 -2.72 11.07 5.73
N ALA A 80 -2.81 10.13 4.77
CA ALA A 80 -3.34 10.39 3.43
C ALA A 80 -4.79 10.91 3.47
N TYR A 81 -5.64 10.35 4.34
CA TYR A 81 -7.00 10.85 4.54
C TYR A 81 -7.04 12.29 5.08
N ARG A 82 -6.16 12.61 6.03
CA ARG A 82 -6.09 13.97 6.61
C ARG A 82 -5.56 14.99 5.62
N ALA A 83 -4.67 14.58 4.71
CA ALA A 83 -4.11 15.46 3.68
C ALA A 83 -5.09 15.83 2.55
N GLN A 84 -6.24 15.14 2.44
CA GLN A 84 -7.30 15.46 1.49
C GLN A 84 -8.36 16.44 2.03
N VAL A 85 -8.29 16.82 3.31
CA VAL A 85 -9.21 17.76 3.98
C VAL A 85 -8.62 19.16 4.03
#